data_AF-X1QM55-F1
#
_entry.id   AF-X1QM55-F1
#
_cell.length_a   1.000
_cell.length_b   1.000
_cell.length_c   1.000
_cell.angle_alpha   90.00
_cell.angle_beta   90.00
_cell.angle_gamma   90.00
#
_symmetry.space_group_name_H-M   'P 1'
#
loop_
_entity.id
_entity.type
_entity.pdbx_description
1 polymer ?
#
loop_
_entity_poly.entity_id
_entity_poly.type
_entity_poly.pdbx_seq_one_letter_code
_entity_poly.pdbx_strand_id
1 'polypeptide(L)'
;NWKKLMRFQNWYKGDTANMAIGQGDVLATPLQITRMISVFANGGQLVRPRLIKSVENKKVKKSKSKAVRINRNVLKNINNYLRDVVRDSEGTANIANIERLKIYGKTGTAQVYDNEPHGWFVGYVGRDKPKYAFSVFLENGGSGFFACVVAEKILSEMLKQDLI
;
A
#
# COMPACT_ATOMS: atom_id res chain seq x y z
N ASN A 1 6.89 -19.41 -19.59
CA ASN A 1 5.68 -18.79 -19.00
C ASN A 1 5.43 -19.46 -17.64
N TRP A 2 5.37 -18.69 -16.54
CA TRP A 2 5.22 -19.21 -15.18
C TRP A 2 3.98 -20.10 -15.00
N LYS A 3 2.82 -19.68 -15.54
CA LYS A 3 1.55 -20.41 -15.36
C LYS A 3 1.59 -21.81 -15.99
N LYS A 4 2.26 -21.94 -17.14
CA LYS A 4 2.47 -23.24 -17.80
C LYS A 4 3.34 -24.19 -16.96
N LEU A 5 4.33 -23.65 -16.25
CA LEU A 5 5.26 -24.44 -15.43
C LEU A 5 4.68 -24.80 -14.06
N MET A 6 3.96 -23.87 -13.42
CA MET A 6 3.53 -24.01 -12.03
C MET A 6 2.06 -24.45 -11.88
N ARG A 7 1.22 -24.17 -12.87
CA ARG A 7 -0.22 -24.50 -12.88
C ARG A 7 -0.61 -25.48 -13.99
N PHE A 8 0.35 -25.87 -14.85
CA PHE A 8 0.10 -26.72 -16.02
C PHE A 8 -1.00 -26.21 -16.94
N GLN A 9 -1.14 -24.87 -17.03
CA GLN A 9 -2.17 -24.20 -17.82
C GLN A 9 -1.56 -23.16 -18.76
N ASN A 10 -2.21 -22.96 -19.91
CA ASN A 10 -1.88 -21.84 -20.79
C ASN A 10 -2.30 -20.51 -20.18
N TRP A 11 -1.72 -19.43 -20.70
CA TRP A 11 -2.11 -18.07 -20.32
C TRP A 11 -3.22 -17.57 -21.24
N TYR A 12 -4.26 -17.02 -20.64
CA TYR A 12 -5.40 -16.46 -21.34
C TYR A 12 -5.49 -14.94 -21.12
N LYS A 13 -6.17 -14.22 -22.02
CA LYS A 13 -6.35 -12.76 -21.89
C LYS A 13 -7.05 -12.37 -20.58
N GLY A 14 -7.96 -13.24 -20.09
CA GLY A 14 -8.63 -13.06 -18.80
C GLY A 14 -7.68 -13.08 -17.60
N ASP A 15 -6.56 -13.81 -17.68
CA ASP A 15 -5.55 -13.82 -16.61
C ASP A 15 -4.91 -12.45 -16.45
N THR A 16 -4.58 -11.80 -17.57
CA THR A 16 -4.05 -10.43 -17.58
C THR A 16 -5.05 -9.43 -16.97
N ALA A 17 -6.33 -9.56 -17.30
CA ALA A 17 -7.37 -8.68 -16.77
C ALA A 17 -7.53 -8.83 -15.24
N ASN A 18 -7.59 -10.08 -14.74
CA ASN A 18 -7.71 -10.35 -13.31
C ASN A 18 -6.48 -9.84 -12.53
N MET A 19 -5.28 -10.08 -13.05
CA MET A 19 -4.06 -9.63 -12.40
C MET A 19 -3.91 -8.11 -12.37
N ALA A 20 -4.45 -7.39 -13.36
CA ALA A 20 -4.39 -5.93 -13.41
C ALA A 20 -5.14 -5.26 -12.24
N ILE A 21 -6.15 -5.93 -11.68
CA ILE A 21 -6.89 -5.47 -10.49
C ILE A 21 -6.42 -6.14 -9.19
N GLY A 22 -5.33 -6.91 -9.23
CA GLY A 22 -4.79 -7.58 -8.05
C GLY A 22 -5.47 -8.90 -7.68
N GLN A 23 -6.17 -9.55 -8.61
CA GLN A 23 -6.83 -10.85 -8.43
C GLN A 23 -6.17 -11.95 -9.28
N GLY A 24 -6.65 -13.19 -9.15
CA GLY A 24 -6.13 -14.34 -9.89
C GLY A 24 -4.85 -14.89 -9.23
N ASP A 25 -3.82 -15.16 -10.03
CA ASP A 25 -2.58 -15.80 -9.54
C ASP A 25 -1.60 -14.83 -8.84
N VAL A 26 -1.95 -13.54 -8.70
CA VAL A 26 -1.09 -12.57 -8.00
C VAL A 26 -1.26 -12.68 -6.49
N LEU A 27 -0.15 -12.96 -5.79
CA LEU A 27 -0.07 -12.98 -4.34
C LEU A 27 1.02 -12.01 -3.87
N ALA A 28 0.73 -11.27 -2.81
CA ALA A 28 1.67 -10.33 -2.23
C ALA A 28 1.52 -10.26 -0.72
N THR A 29 2.64 -10.14 -0.01
CA THR A 29 2.64 -9.93 1.44
C THR A 29 2.39 -8.46 1.80
N PRO A 30 1.87 -8.16 3.00
CA PRO A 30 1.72 -6.78 3.46
C PRO A 30 3.01 -5.97 3.38
N LEU A 31 4.17 -6.59 3.66
CA LEU A 31 5.47 -5.94 3.53
C LEU A 31 5.83 -5.61 2.07
N GLN A 32 5.49 -6.48 1.11
CA GLN A 32 5.69 -6.21 -0.32
C GLN A 32 4.81 -5.05 -0.80
N ILE A 33 3.54 -5.01 -0.39
CA ILE A 33 2.62 -3.92 -0.74
C ILE A 33 3.03 -2.60 -0.07
N THR A 34 3.41 -2.62 1.21
CA THR A 34 3.94 -1.43 1.91
C THR A 34 5.19 -0.90 1.21
N ARG A 35 6.08 -1.80 0.78
CA ARG A 35 7.28 -1.42 0.03
C ARG A 35 6.93 -0.84 -1.35
N MET A 36 5.93 -1.40 -2.03
CA MET A 36 5.43 -0.89 -3.31
C MET A 36 4.84 0.52 -3.16
N ILE A 37 3.92 0.73 -2.22
CA ILE A 37 3.26 2.04 -2.07
C ILE A 37 4.26 3.14 -1.69
N SER A 38 5.33 2.79 -0.94
CA SER A 38 6.39 3.74 -0.59
C SER A 38 7.11 4.35 -1.80
N VAL A 39 7.13 3.66 -2.95
CA VAL A 39 7.74 4.16 -4.20
C VAL A 39 7.05 5.45 -4.66
N PHE A 40 5.73 5.55 -4.48
CA PHE A 40 4.99 6.73 -4.89
C PHE A 40 5.21 7.91 -3.94
N ALA A 41 5.42 7.62 -2.65
CA ALA A 41 5.73 8.61 -1.63
C ALA A 41 7.10 9.25 -1.88
N ASN A 42 8.14 8.45 -2.14
CA ASN A 42 9.54 8.87 -2.11
C ASN A 42 10.15 9.16 -3.49
N GLY A 43 9.34 9.42 -4.52
CA GLY A 43 9.83 9.84 -5.82
C GLY A 43 10.36 8.72 -6.72
N GLY A 44 9.92 7.48 -6.53
CA GLY A 44 10.31 6.34 -7.37
C GLY A 44 11.43 5.47 -6.79
N GLN A 45 11.70 5.54 -5.48
CA GLN A 45 12.75 4.75 -4.83
C GLN A 45 12.18 3.50 -4.15
N LEU A 46 12.53 2.33 -4.65
CA LEU A 46 12.17 1.06 -4.02
C LEU A 46 13.13 0.77 -2.87
N VAL A 47 12.76 1.21 -1.67
CA VAL A 47 13.53 1.03 -0.43
C VAL A 47 13.63 -0.44 -0.04
N ARG A 48 14.71 -0.86 0.61
CA ARG A 48 14.80 -2.18 1.25
C ARG A 48 14.47 -2.01 2.75
N PRO A 49 13.33 -2.54 3.23
CA PRO A 49 12.98 -2.47 4.65
C PRO A 49 14.03 -3.14 5.53
N ARG A 50 14.22 -2.61 6.75
CA ARG A 50 15.05 -3.22 7.79
C ARG A 50 14.49 -2.88 9.16
N LEU A 51 14.65 -3.80 10.11
CA LEU A 51 14.26 -3.59 11.51
C LEU A 51 15.43 -2.99 12.32
N ILE A 52 16.65 -3.45 12.07
CA ILE A 52 17.83 -3.06 12.85
C ILE A 52 18.31 -1.67 12.44
N LYS A 53 18.33 -0.75 13.41
CA LYS A 53 18.86 0.62 13.26
C LYS A 53 20.37 0.70 13.54
N SER A 54 20.81 0.01 14.60
CA SER A 54 22.21 -0.03 15.05
C SER A 54 22.49 -1.32 15.82
N VAL A 55 23.74 -1.77 15.80
CA VAL A 55 24.27 -2.86 16.64
C VAL A 55 25.46 -2.27 17.40
N GLU A 56 25.51 -2.43 18.72
CA GLU A 56 26.59 -1.87 19.57
C GLU A 56 26.85 -0.38 19.29
N ASN A 57 25.78 0.43 19.23
CA ASN A 57 25.79 1.86 18.88
C ASN A 57 26.35 2.22 17.48
N LYS A 58 26.73 1.23 16.66
CA LYS A 58 27.12 1.45 15.26
C LYS A 58 25.89 1.39 14.36
N LYS A 59 25.60 2.49 13.66
CA LYS A 59 24.48 2.56 12.71
C LYS A 59 24.67 1.54 11.58
N VAL A 60 23.65 0.74 11.34
CA VAL A 60 23.66 -0.20 10.19
C VAL A 60 23.55 0.61 8.91
N LYS A 61 24.45 0.34 7.95
CA LYS A 61 24.46 0.99 6.65
C LYS A 61 23.11 0.79 5.94
N LYS A 62 22.51 1.89 5.46
CA LYS A 62 21.28 1.82 4.67
C LYS A 62 21.56 1.00 3.42
N SER A 63 20.73 -0.01 3.15
CA SER A 63 20.74 -0.70 1.86
C SER A 63 20.43 0.30 0.75
N LYS A 64 21.13 0.19 -0.38
CA LYS A 64 20.84 1.02 -1.56
C LYS A 64 19.40 0.76 -2.02
N SER A 65 18.63 1.82 -2.23
CA SER A 65 17.33 1.72 -2.90
C SER A 65 17.54 1.44 -4.38
N LYS A 66 16.56 0.78 -5.00
CA LYS A 66 16.51 0.60 -6.45
C LYS A 66 15.59 1.68 -7.04
N ALA A 67 16.08 2.44 -8.01
CA ALA A 67 15.23 3.38 -8.72
C ALA A 67 14.22 2.62 -9.60
N VAL A 68 12.95 2.97 -9.48
CA VAL A 68 11.87 2.56 -10.37
C VAL A 68 11.66 3.70 -11.36
N ARG A 69 11.81 3.41 -12.65
CA ARG A 69 11.65 4.42 -13.70
C ARG A 69 10.16 4.71 -13.88
N ILE A 70 9.71 5.81 -13.28
CA ILE A 70 8.34 6.32 -13.41
C ILE A 70 8.42 7.72 -13.98
N ASN A 71 7.60 8.02 -14.99
CA ASN A 71 7.47 9.36 -15.52
C ASN A 71 6.96 10.31 -14.41
N ARG A 72 7.55 11.51 -14.29
CA ARG A 72 7.23 12.46 -13.21
C ARG A 72 5.76 12.92 -13.24
N ASN A 73 5.18 13.10 -14.43
CA ASN A 73 3.77 13.47 -14.57
C ASN A 73 2.86 12.31 -14.17
N VAL A 74 3.21 11.08 -14.54
CA VAL A 74 2.49 9.88 -14.10
C VAL A 74 2.53 9.75 -12.57
N LEU A 75 3.70 9.91 -11.96
CA LEU A 75 3.85 9.89 -10.50
C LEU A 75 3.00 10.97 -9.82
N LYS A 76 3.01 12.20 -10.35
CA LYS A 76 2.18 13.31 -9.85
C LYS A 76 0.69 12.96 -9.91
N ASN A 77 0.23 12.40 -11.03
CA ASN A 77 -1.17 12.03 -11.22
C ASN A 77 -1.58 10.91 -10.27
N ILE A 78 -0.79 9.85 -10.15
CA ILE A 78 -1.03 8.76 -9.19
C ILE A 78 -1.15 9.31 -7.77
N ASN A 79 -0.27 10.21 -7.36
CA ASN A 79 -0.33 10.80 -6.02
C ASN A 79 -1.57 11.68 -5.83
N ASN A 80 -2.05 12.37 -6.85
CA ASN A 80 -3.31 13.10 -6.77
C ASN A 80 -4.49 12.12 -6.61
N TYR A 81 -4.56 11.07 -7.43
CA TYR A 81 -5.63 10.06 -7.33
C TYR A 81 -5.63 9.33 -5.99
N LEU A 82 -4.46 8.97 -5.46
CA LEU A 82 -4.33 8.38 -4.13
C LEU A 82 -4.77 9.34 -3.01
N ARG A 83 -4.62 10.65 -3.21
CA ARG A 83 -5.14 11.65 -2.26
C ARG A 83 -6.65 11.73 -2.37
N ASP A 84 -7.19 11.75 -3.58
CA ASP A 84 -8.63 11.90 -3.82
C ASP A 84 -9.42 10.72 -3.24
N VAL A 85 -8.89 9.49 -3.34
CA VAL A 85 -9.49 8.29 -2.69
C VAL A 85 -9.73 8.48 -1.19
N VAL A 86 -8.89 9.28 -0.52
CA VAL A 86 -8.98 9.55 0.91
C VAL A 86 -9.66 10.88 1.21
N ARG A 87 -9.44 11.92 0.40
CA ARG A 87 -9.94 13.28 0.68
C ARG A 87 -11.38 13.49 0.22
N ASP A 88 -11.71 12.97 -0.95
CA ASP A 88 -12.98 13.24 -1.61
C ASP A 88 -14.12 12.54 -0.87
N SER A 89 -15.29 13.16 -0.78
CA SER A 89 -16.45 12.60 -0.08
C SER A 89 -16.95 11.30 -0.72
N GLU A 90 -16.74 11.15 -2.02
CA GLU A 90 -17.05 9.92 -2.77
C GLU A 90 -15.87 8.92 -2.80
N GLY A 91 -14.74 9.30 -2.20
CA GLY A 91 -13.55 8.45 -2.11
C GLY A 91 -13.80 7.22 -1.25
N THR A 92 -13.42 6.04 -1.75
CA THR A 92 -13.64 4.77 -1.03
C THR A 92 -12.95 4.68 0.34
N ALA A 93 -11.95 5.54 0.59
CA ALA A 93 -11.23 5.63 1.86
C ALA A 93 -11.49 6.96 2.58
N ASN A 94 -12.58 7.68 2.26
CA ASN A 94 -12.89 8.99 2.84
C ASN A 94 -12.90 8.98 4.37
N ILE A 95 -13.35 7.88 4.97
CA ILE A 95 -13.36 7.69 6.42
C ILE A 95 -11.98 7.83 7.07
N ALA A 96 -10.90 7.60 6.32
CA ALA A 96 -9.53 7.77 6.81
C ALA A 96 -8.97 9.19 6.63
N ASN A 97 -9.80 10.18 6.24
CA ASN A 97 -9.38 11.57 6.12
C ASN A 97 -9.26 12.23 7.49
N ILE A 98 -8.02 12.48 7.91
CA ILE A 98 -7.71 13.22 9.12
C ILE A 98 -7.23 14.61 8.69
N GLU A 99 -7.93 15.68 9.09
CA GLU A 99 -7.70 17.05 8.60
C GLU A 99 -6.24 17.50 8.70
N ARG A 100 -5.58 17.16 9.82
CA ARG A 100 -4.18 17.53 10.10
C ARG A 100 -3.16 16.65 9.35
N LEU A 101 -3.58 15.58 8.67
CA LEU A 101 -2.71 14.65 7.96
C LEU A 101 -3.00 14.62 6.46
N LYS A 102 -1.95 14.72 5.65
CA LYS A 102 -2.05 14.48 4.20
C LYS A 102 -1.87 12.98 3.92
N ILE A 103 -2.97 12.23 3.98
CA ILE A 103 -2.98 10.78 3.75
C ILE A 103 -3.25 10.48 2.28
N TYR A 104 -2.47 9.57 1.72
CA TYR A 104 -2.56 9.07 0.36
C TYR A 104 -2.72 7.56 0.42
N GLY A 105 -3.75 6.98 -0.20
CA GLY A 105 -3.97 5.56 -0.05
C GLY A 105 -4.96 4.95 -1.02
N LYS A 106 -5.10 3.63 -0.92
CA LYS A 106 -6.03 2.85 -1.73
C LYS A 106 -6.57 1.65 -0.96
N THR A 107 -7.88 1.44 -1.09
CA THR A 107 -8.59 0.25 -0.61
C THR A 107 -8.40 -0.95 -1.53
N GLY A 108 -8.47 -2.14 -0.96
CA GLY A 108 -8.56 -3.40 -1.70
C GLY A 108 -9.42 -4.41 -0.94
N THR A 109 -9.98 -5.36 -1.69
CA THR A 109 -10.76 -6.47 -1.15
C THR A 109 -10.30 -7.73 -1.88
N ALA A 110 -9.63 -8.63 -1.16
CA ALA A 110 -9.11 -9.87 -1.73
C ALA A 110 -10.11 -11.00 -1.49
N GLN A 111 -10.54 -11.66 -2.56
CA GLN A 111 -11.56 -12.70 -2.48
C GLN A 111 -10.97 -13.98 -1.89
N VAL A 112 -11.76 -14.66 -1.08
CA VAL A 112 -11.44 -15.95 -0.47
C VAL A 112 -12.64 -16.87 -0.63
N TYR A 113 -12.39 -18.16 -0.83
CA TYR A 113 -13.44 -19.14 -0.93
C TYR A 113 -14.04 -19.44 0.46
N ASP A 114 -15.36 -19.57 0.54
CA ASP A 114 -16.13 -19.90 1.75
C ASP A 114 -15.92 -19.01 2.98
N ASN A 115 -15.39 -17.79 2.81
CA ASN A 115 -15.23 -16.83 3.91
C ASN A 115 -15.44 -15.39 3.45
N GLU A 116 -15.60 -14.48 4.40
CA GLU A 116 -15.50 -13.05 4.13
C GLU A 116 -14.17 -12.72 3.44
N PRO A 117 -14.17 -11.79 2.46
CA PRO A 117 -12.94 -11.39 1.79
C PRO A 117 -11.99 -10.71 2.78
N HIS A 118 -10.72 -10.62 2.40
CA HIS A 118 -9.75 -9.87 3.20
C HIS A 118 -9.80 -8.38 2.89
N GLY A 119 -9.85 -7.56 3.94
CA GLY A 119 -9.87 -6.11 3.84
C GLY A 119 -8.45 -5.55 3.77
N TRP A 120 -8.16 -4.74 2.74
CA TRP A 120 -6.89 -4.04 2.58
C TRP A 120 -7.09 -2.54 2.57
N PHE A 121 -6.20 -1.83 3.27
CA PHE A 121 -5.96 -0.42 3.04
C PHE A 121 -4.47 -0.12 3.14
N VAL A 122 -3.90 0.44 2.08
CA VAL A 122 -2.47 0.76 2.01
C VAL A 122 -2.28 2.22 1.66
N GLY A 123 -1.22 2.82 2.20
CA GLY A 123 -1.01 4.24 2.01
C GLY A 123 0.28 4.77 2.58
N TYR A 124 0.41 6.09 2.53
CA TYR A 124 1.49 6.84 3.13
C TYR A 124 1.02 8.23 3.56
N VAL A 125 1.78 8.85 4.46
CA VAL A 125 1.45 10.17 5.04
C VAL A 125 2.52 11.18 4.64
N GLY A 126 2.05 12.30 4.08
CA GLY A 126 2.88 13.39 3.58
C GLY A 126 3.44 13.13 2.18
N ARG A 127 3.64 14.19 1.40
CA ARG A 127 4.21 14.13 0.04
C ARG A 127 5.60 14.75 -0.06
N ASP A 128 5.79 15.92 0.55
CA ASP A 128 7.06 16.66 0.43
C ASP A 128 8.15 16.10 1.36
N LYS A 129 7.72 15.56 2.51
CA LYS A 129 8.55 14.83 3.47
C LYS A 129 7.78 13.59 3.95
N PRO A 130 7.58 12.58 3.10
CA PRO A 130 6.83 11.39 3.46
C PRO A 130 7.55 10.68 4.61
N LYS A 131 6.88 10.59 5.77
CA LYS A 131 7.47 9.98 6.96
C LYS A 131 7.11 8.51 7.11
N TYR A 132 5.86 8.16 6.75
CA TYR A 132 5.29 6.84 7.03
C TYR A 132 4.63 6.26 5.78
N ALA A 133 4.87 4.97 5.54
CA ALA A 133 4.12 4.14 4.61
C ALA A 133 3.59 2.93 5.40
N PHE A 134 2.37 2.50 5.09
CA PHE A 134 1.68 1.48 5.87
C PHE A 134 0.82 0.57 5.00
N SER A 135 0.47 -0.57 5.59
CA SER A 135 -0.59 -1.45 5.12
C SER A 135 -1.37 -1.95 6.33
N VAL A 136 -2.69 -1.83 6.28
CA VAL A 136 -3.62 -2.52 7.18
C VAL A 136 -4.25 -3.65 6.39
N PHE A 137 -4.11 -4.87 6.90
CA PHE A 137 -4.64 -6.09 6.32
C PHE A 137 -5.48 -6.80 7.38
N LEU A 138 -6.75 -7.04 7.07
CA LEU A 138 -7.69 -7.73 7.93
C LEU A 138 -8.08 -9.05 7.26
N GLU A 139 -7.55 -10.14 7.78
CA GLU A 139 -7.95 -11.48 7.36
C GLU A 139 -9.43 -11.70 7.68
N ASN A 140 -10.17 -12.20 6.69
CA ASN A 140 -11.63 -12.31 6.68
C ASN A 140 -12.38 -11.07 7.23
N GLY A 141 -11.78 -9.88 7.07
CA GLY A 141 -12.30 -8.63 7.62
C GLY A 141 -13.33 -7.93 6.74
N GLY A 142 -13.77 -8.56 5.65
CA GLY A 142 -14.73 -8.02 4.71
C GLY A 142 -14.14 -6.97 3.77
N SER A 143 -14.93 -5.94 3.48
CA SER A 143 -14.54 -4.83 2.60
C SER A 143 -13.27 -4.11 3.07
N GLY A 144 -12.50 -3.54 2.13
CA GLY A 144 -11.37 -2.65 2.43
C GLY A 144 -11.76 -1.43 3.29
N PHE A 145 -13.05 -1.10 3.34
CA PHE A 145 -13.60 -0.09 4.26
C PHE A 145 -13.21 -0.34 5.72
N PHE A 146 -13.31 -1.58 6.20
CA PHE A 146 -12.98 -1.89 7.61
C PHE A 146 -11.49 -1.71 7.89
N ALA A 147 -10.62 -2.01 6.92
CA ALA A 147 -9.19 -1.71 7.02
C ALA A 147 -8.92 -0.19 7.06
N CYS A 148 -9.71 0.63 6.36
CA CYS A 148 -9.63 2.09 6.47
C CYS A 148 -10.00 2.58 7.87
N VAL A 149 -11.07 2.04 8.48
CA VAL A 149 -11.48 2.40 9.85
C VAL A 149 -10.37 2.11 10.85
N VAL A 150 -9.70 0.96 10.73
CA VAL A 150 -8.57 0.60 11.60
C VAL A 150 -7.37 1.55 11.37
N ALA A 151 -7.05 1.86 10.11
CA ALA A 151 -5.97 2.77 9.79
C ALA A 151 -6.22 4.20 10.31
N GLU A 152 -7.44 4.70 10.18
CA GLU A 152 -7.86 5.99 10.74
C GLU A 152 -7.56 6.04 12.23
N LYS A 153 -8.03 5.04 13.00
CA LYS A 153 -7.82 4.98 14.45
C LYS A 153 -6.34 4.98 14.82
N ILE A 154 -5.52 4.19 14.12
CA ILE A 154 -4.07 4.13 14.34
C ILE A 154 -3.42 5.49 14.06
N LEU A 155 -3.73 6.11 12.92
CA LEU A 155 -3.13 7.38 12.52
C LEU A 155 -3.58 8.55 13.40
N SER A 156 -4.85 8.56 13.80
CA SER A 156 -5.40 9.53 14.75
C SER A 156 -4.74 9.41 16.12
N GLU A 157 -4.51 8.18 16.60
CA GLU A 157 -3.81 7.96 17.87
C GLU A 157 -2.33 8.36 17.79
N MET A 158 -1.64 8.01 16.70
CA MET A 158 -0.27 8.48 16.46
C MET A 158 -0.20 10.00 16.43
N LEU A 159 -1.19 10.68 15.86
CA LEU A 159 -1.25 12.15 15.81
C LEU A 159 -1.46 12.75 17.20
N LYS A 160 -2.31 12.16 18.04
CA LYS A 160 -2.53 12.60 19.43
C LYS A 160 -1.26 12.47 20.28
N GLN A 161 -0.47 11.43 20.03
CA GLN A 161 0.79 11.17 20.74
C GLN A 161 2.00 11.92 20.15
N ASP A 162 1.78 12.81 19.19
CA ASP A 162 2.84 13.56 18.47
C ASP A 162 3.90 12.65 17.81
N LEU A 163 3.49 11.44 17.41
CA LEU A 163 4.35 10.49 16.70
C LEU A 163 4.42 10.78 15.19
N ILE A 164 3.49 11.56 14.63
CA ILE A 164 3.37 11.82 13.19
C ILE A 164 3.31 13.29 12.80
#